data_AF-A0A2W4LEF3-F1
#
_entry.id   AF-A0A2W4LEF3-F1
#
_cell.length_a   1.000
_cell.length_b   1.000
_cell.length_c   1.000
_cell.angle_alpha   90.00
_cell.angle_beta   90.00
_cell.angle_gamma   90.00
#
_symmetry.space_group_name_H-M   'P 1'
#
loop_
_entity.id
_entity.type
_entity.pdbx_description
1 polymer ?
#
loop_
_entity_poly.entity_id
_entity_poly.type
_entity_poly.pdbx_seq_one_letter_code
_entity_poly.pdbx_strand_id
1 'polypeptide(L)'
;MKQSLRTAAVVLVILLLFALPLALASAVGASAPEAVWLEAPGWSRARLVATTALDEPVPVAVDPDGGAYLLVVHAEGAQRQPRVVALDARAQVRWEHAF
;
A
#
# COMPACT_ATOMS: atom_id res chain seq x y z
N MET A 1 -44.76 -30.91 -15.71
CA MET A 1 -44.42 -30.02 -14.57
C MET A 1 -43.21 -30.46 -13.74
N LYS A 2 -42.98 -31.75 -13.42
CA LYS A 2 -41.82 -32.16 -12.59
C LYS A 2 -40.44 -32.03 -13.28
N GLN A 3 -40.37 -32.15 -14.61
CA GLN A 3 -39.11 -32.02 -15.35
C GLN A 3 -38.61 -30.58 -15.45
N SER A 4 -39.49 -29.59 -15.63
CA SER A 4 -39.12 -28.17 -15.73
C SER A 4 -38.58 -27.60 -14.41
N LEU A 5 -39.05 -28.13 -13.28
CA LEU A 5 -38.58 -27.75 -11.95
C LEU A 5 -37.14 -28.22 -11.68
N ARG A 6 -36.77 -29.40 -12.21
CA ARG A 6 -35.43 -29.98 -12.05
C ARG A 6 -34.40 -29.24 -12.88
N THR A 7 -34.72 -28.87 -14.12
CA THR A 7 -33.83 -28.04 -14.95
C THR A 7 -33.62 -26.65 -14.39
N ALA A 8 -34.68 -26.01 -13.87
CA ALA A 8 -34.55 -24.71 -13.21
C ALA A 8 -33.62 -24.75 -11.98
N ALA A 9 -33.74 -25.80 -11.15
CA ALA A 9 -32.86 -25.98 -9.99
C ALA A 9 -31.39 -26.20 -10.39
N VAL A 10 -31.14 -26.99 -11.43
CA VAL A 10 -29.77 -27.23 -11.94
C VAL A 10 -29.14 -25.94 -12.47
N VAL A 11 -29.89 -25.15 -13.24
CA VAL A 11 -29.41 -23.85 -13.77
C VAL A 11 -29.09 -22.89 -12.62
N LEU A 12 -29.95 -22.83 -11.59
CA LEU A 12 -29.72 -21.98 -10.42
C LEU A 12 -28.46 -22.38 -9.64
N VAL A 13 -28.23 -23.68 -9.45
CA VAL A 13 -27.03 -24.18 -8.77
C VAL A 13 -25.77 -23.86 -9.56
N ILE A 14 -25.81 -23.99 -10.89
CA ILE A 14 -24.68 -23.61 -11.75
C ILE A 14 -24.41 -22.10 -11.64
N LEU A 15 -25.44 -21.27 -11.70
CA LEU A 15 -25.29 -19.81 -11.54
C LEU A 15 -24.69 -19.44 -10.17
N LEU A 16 -25.14 -20.09 -9.10
CA LEU A 16 -24.57 -19.88 -7.75
C LEU A 16 -23.11 -20.30 -7.65
N LEU A 17 -22.73 -21.43 -8.28
CA LEU A 17 -21.35 -21.91 -8.29
C LEU A 17 -20.40 -20.97 -9.02
N PHE A 18 -20.87 -20.21 -10.01
CA PHE A 18 -20.07 -19.21 -10.72
C PHE A 18 -20.10 -17.82 -10.06
N ALA A 19 -21.22 -17.40 -9.49
CA ALA A 19 -21.37 -16.09 -8.87
C ALA A 19 -20.62 -15.96 -7.52
N LEU A 20 -20.60 -17.04 -6.73
CA LEU A 20 -19.97 -17.04 -5.41
C LEU A 20 -18.44 -16.80 -5.45
N PRO A 21 -17.64 -17.51 -6.26
CA PRO A 21 -16.19 -17.27 -6.33
C PRO A 21 -15.85 -15.88 -6.88
N LEU A 22 -16.69 -15.33 -7.77
CA LEU A 22 -16.52 -13.97 -8.30
C LEU A 22 -16.76 -12.90 -7.21
N ALA A 23 -17.79 -13.10 -6.37
CA ALA A 23 -18.04 -12.24 -5.22
C ALA A 23 -16.90 -12.34 -4.18
N LEU A 24 -16.40 -13.54 -3.90
CA LEU A 24 -15.27 -13.77 -2.99
C LEU A 24 -13.98 -13.12 -3.50
N ALA A 25 -13.69 -13.19 -4.80
CA ALA A 25 -12.52 -12.54 -5.39
C ALA A 25 -12.55 -11.01 -5.24
N SER A 26 -13.74 -10.40 -5.27
CA SER A 26 -13.89 -8.95 -5.09
C SER A 26 -13.69 -8.47 -3.65
N ALA A 27 -13.86 -9.34 -2.65
CA ALA A 27 -13.74 -8.99 -1.24
C ALA A 27 -12.28 -8.95 -0.72
N VAL A 28 -11.35 -9.62 -1.42
CA VAL A 28 -9.96 -9.78 -0.94
C VAL A 28 -9.04 -8.62 -1.39
N GLY A 29 -9.51 -7.69 -2.23
CA GLY A 29 -8.65 -6.72 -2.92
C GLY A 29 -8.57 -5.30 -2.36
N ALA A 30 -9.26 -4.94 -1.28
CA ALA A 30 -9.62 -3.53 -1.06
C ALA A 30 -8.83 -2.73 0.00
N SER A 31 -7.91 -3.32 0.76
CA SER A 31 -7.12 -2.55 1.72
C SER A 31 -5.65 -2.86 1.55
N ALA A 32 -4.96 -2.04 0.76
CA ALA A 32 -3.52 -1.91 0.90
C ALA A 32 -3.21 -1.64 2.38
N PRO A 33 -2.24 -2.36 2.98
CA PRO A 33 -1.88 -2.14 4.37
C PRO A 33 -1.48 -0.67 4.56
N GLU A 34 -2.01 -0.03 5.59
CA GLU A 34 -1.70 1.37 5.88
C GLU A 34 -0.18 1.51 6.11
N ALA A 35 0.48 2.37 5.32
CA ALA A 35 1.92 2.60 5.39
C ALA A 35 2.25 3.54 6.56
N VAL A 36 2.66 2.95 7.68
CA VAL A 36 2.90 3.66 8.94
C VAL A 36 4.40 3.86 9.18
N TRP A 37 4.85 5.11 9.41
CA TRP A 37 6.21 5.38 9.86
C TRP A 37 6.31 5.31 11.38
N LEU A 38 7.19 4.45 11.86
CA LEU A 38 7.44 4.22 13.27
C LEU A 38 8.87 4.62 13.62
N GLU A 39 9.02 5.48 14.63
CA GLU A 39 10.30 5.70 15.31
C GLU A 39 10.46 4.60 16.36
N ALA A 40 11.36 3.65 16.12
CA ALA A 40 11.57 2.51 17.02
C ALA A 40 12.98 2.55 17.65
N PRO A 41 13.15 3.22 18.81
CA PRO A 41 14.37 3.11 19.61
C PRO A 41 14.56 1.70 20.24
N GLY A 42 13.61 0.79 19.98
CA GLY A 42 13.59 -0.65 20.26
C GLY A 42 12.26 -1.25 19.78
N TRP A 43 12.16 -2.57 19.52
CA TRP A 43 10.95 -3.22 18.96
C TRP A 43 9.69 -3.04 19.82
N SER A 44 9.84 -2.72 21.12
CA SER A 44 8.73 -2.50 22.07
C SER A 44 8.36 -1.03 22.29
N ARG A 45 9.01 -0.09 21.61
CA ARG A 45 8.86 1.37 21.84
C ARG A 45 8.61 2.16 20.55
N ALA A 46 7.99 1.52 19.57
CA ALA A 46 7.65 2.16 18.32
C ALA A 46 6.65 3.30 18.56
N ARG A 47 7.03 4.53 18.20
CA ARG A 47 6.15 5.70 18.21
C ARG A 47 5.73 6.03 16.79
N LEU A 48 4.43 6.20 16.57
CA LEU A 48 3.90 6.73 15.31
C LEU A 48 4.46 8.14 15.07
N VAL A 49 5.20 8.30 13.98
CA VAL A 49 5.76 9.61 13.57
C VAL A 49 4.80 10.29 12.59
N ALA A 50 4.39 9.58 11.54
CA ALA A 50 3.48 10.07 10.51
C ALA A 50 2.88 8.91 9.71
N THR A 51 1.72 9.14 9.12
CA THR A 51 1.18 8.30 8.05
C THR A 51 1.77 8.81 6.73
N THR A 52 2.45 7.96 5.98
CA THR A 52 2.96 8.34 4.66
C THR A 52 1.97 7.93 3.58
N ALA A 53 1.89 8.70 2.50
CA ALA A 53 1.20 8.28 1.28
C ALA A 53 2.10 7.43 0.36
N LEU A 54 3.31 7.08 0.80
CA LEU A 54 4.24 6.24 0.06
C LEU A 54 3.95 4.78 0.35
N ASP A 55 3.53 4.05 -0.69
CA ASP A 55 3.20 2.62 -0.61
C ASP A 55 4.43 1.73 -0.36
N GLU A 56 5.65 2.25 -0.60
CA GLU A 56 6.90 1.50 -0.45
C GLU A 56 7.79 2.05 0.67
N PRO A 57 8.46 1.16 1.43
CA PRO A 57 9.44 1.57 2.43
C PRO A 57 10.62 2.28 1.75
N VAL A 58 10.90 3.49 2.21
CA VAL A 58 11.91 4.37 1.62
C VAL A 58 13.19 4.31 2.44
N PRO A 59 14.37 4.14 1.83
CA PRO A 59 15.64 4.26 2.55
C PRO A 59 15.79 5.64 3.17
N VAL A 60 16.21 5.67 4.44
CA VAL A 60 16.49 6.90 5.19
C VAL A 60 17.94 6.92 5.62
N ALA A 61 18.61 8.04 5.36
CA ALA A 61 19.90 8.37 5.95
C ALA A 61 19.73 9.52 6.94
N VAL A 62 20.43 9.46 8.06
CA VAL A 62 20.47 10.53 9.07
C VAL A 62 21.91 10.98 9.23
N ASP A 63 22.17 12.28 9.13
CA ASP A 63 23.50 12.85 9.36
C ASP A 63 23.78 13.01 10.87
N PRO A 64 25.05 13.27 11.27
CA PRO A 64 25.40 13.47 12.68
C PRO A 64 24.70 14.65 13.36
N ASP A 65 24.19 15.61 12.59
CA ASP A 65 23.48 16.80 13.07
C ASP A 65 21.96 16.56 13.18
N GLY A 66 21.48 15.36 12.85
CA GLY A 66 20.07 14.96 12.90
C GLY A 66 19.25 15.32 11.66
N GLY A 67 19.90 15.74 10.57
CA GLY A 67 19.25 15.92 9.27
C GLY A 67 18.83 14.58 8.67
N ALA A 68 17.59 14.47 8.19
CA ALA A 68 17.06 13.25 7.58
C ALA A 68 16.96 13.39 6.06
N TYR A 69 17.38 12.36 5.33
CA TYR A 69 17.42 12.32 3.87
C TYR A 69 16.68 11.07 3.38
N LEU A 70 15.76 11.26 2.44
CA LEU A 70 14.98 10.20 1.81
C LEU A 70 15.42 10.03 0.36
N LEU A 71 15.66 8.79 -0.06
CA LEU A 71 15.83 8.46 -1.49
C LEU A 71 14.51 7.90 -2.02
N VAL A 72 13.75 8.76 -2.72
CA VAL A 72 12.44 8.41 -3.26
C VAL A 72 12.60 8.07 -4.74
N VAL A 73 12.09 6.91 -5.17
CA VAL A 73 12.00 6.58 -6.60
C VAL A 73 10.56 6.72 -7.02
N HIS A 74 10.24 7.80 -7.73
CA HIS A 74 8.90 7.97 -8.29
C HIS A 74 8.81 7.18 -9.59
N ALA A 75 7.83 6.29 -9.69
CA ALA A 75 7.53 5.54 -10.92
C ALA A 75 6.30 6.16 -11.60
N GLU A 76 6.51 6.73 -12.78
CA GLU A 76 5.42 7.18 -13.65
C GLU A 76 5.42 6.29 -14.90
N GLY A 77 4.52 5.29 -14.91
CA GLY A 77 4.52 4.23 -15.93
C GLY A 77 5.79 3.37 -15.87
N ALA A 78 6.54 3.30 -16.98
CA ALA A 78 7.81 2.56 -17.05
C ALA A 78 9.03 3.40 -16.63
N GLN A 79 8.84 4.70 -16.43
CA GLN A 79 9.95 5.61 -16.15
C GLN A 79 10.15 5.74 -14.64
N ARG A 80 11.37 5.50 -14.18
CA ARG A 80 11.78 5.67 -12.79
C ARG A 80 12.61 6.95 -12.67
N GLN A 81 12.13 7.89 -11.86
CA GLN A 81 12.82 9.15 -11.55
C GLN A 81 13.26 9.13 -10.10
N PRO A 82 14.53 8.81 -9.81
CA PRO A 82 15.06 8.89 -8.46
C PRO A 82 15.20 10.36 -8.04
N ARG A 83 14.84 10.62 -6.78
CA ARG A 83 14.93 11.94 -6.15
C ARG A 83 15.45 11.79 -4.73
N VAL A 84 16.27 12.73 -4.28
CA VAL A 84 16.68 12.86 -2.89
C VAL A 84 15.92 14.03 -2.27
N VAL A 85 15.29 13.79 -1.13
CA VAL A 85 14.53 14.79 -0.37
C VAL A 85 15.16 14.93 1.00
N ALA A 86 15.58 16.14 1.36
CA ALA A 86 16.05 16.44 2.71
C ALA A 86 14.91 17.01 3.55
N LEU A 87 14.78 16.50 4.78
CA LEU A 87 13.78 16.90 5.74
C LEU A 87 14.42 17.59 6.95
N ASP A 88 13.68 18.50 7.57
CA ASP A 88 14.00 19.04 8.89
C ASP A 88 13.48 18.14 10.03
N ALA A 89 13.77 18.53 11.28
CA ALA A 89 13.34 17.80 12.48
C ALA A 89 11.80 17.75 12.68
N ARG A 90 11.04 18.52 11.89
CA ARG A 90 9.57 18.52 11.87
C ARG A 90 9.02 17.78 10.65
N ALA A 91 9.87 17.03 9.95
CA ALA A 91 9.56 16.34 8.70
C ALA A 91 9.08 17.27 7.56
N GLN A 92 9.52 18.54 7.55
CA GLN A 92 9.28 19.46 6.44
C GLN A 92 10.42 19.40 5.42
N VAL A 93 10.08 19.50 4.14
CA VAL A 93 11.06 19.50 3.05
C VAL A 93 11.93 20.75 3.12
N ARG A 94 13.24 20.56 3.24
CA ARG A 94 14.25 21.63 3.15
C ARG A 94 14.72 21.84 1.72
N TRP A 95 14.98 20.76 1.00
CA TRP A 95 15.36 20.78 -0.41
C TRP A 95 15.09 19.41 -1.05
N GLU A 96 15.02 19.40 -2.38
CA GLU A 96 14.91 18.19 -3.18
C GLU A 96 15.84 18.26 -4.40
N HIS A 97 16.30 17.10 -4.86
CA HIS A 97 17.15 16.96 -6.03
C HIS A 97 16.70 15.76 -6.86
N ALA A 98 16.46 15.97 -8.16
CA ALA A 98 16.10 14.92 -9.11
C ALA A 98 17.29 14.60 -10.02
N PHE A 99 17.47 13.32 -10.36
CA PHE A 99 18.51 12.85 -11.28
C PHE A 99 17.96 12.53 -12.67
#